data_AF-A0A4Y9M758-F1
#
_entry.id   AF-A0A4Y9M758-F1
#
_cell.length_a   1.000
_cell.length_b   1.000
_cell.length_c   1.000
_cell.angle_alpha   90.00
_cell.angle_beta   90.00
_cell.angle_gamma   90.00
#
_symmetry.space_group_name_H-M   'P 1'
#
loop_
_entity.id
_entity.type
_entity.pdbx_description
1 polymer ?
#
loop_
_entity_poly.entity_id
_entity_poly.type
_entity_poly.pdbx_seq_one_letter_code
_entity_poly.pdbx_strand_id
1 'polypeptide(L)' 'MERSLLIELARDKYVERCKQRAFDHLDRGDLKNAVASFVGNMNARPDCELPSYLGTLGALLLTANDAFGWRTLIEGLR' A
#
# COMPACT_ATOMS: atom_id res chain seq x y z
N MET A 1 21.77 -14.05 10.90
CA MET A 1 21.79 -13.42 9.57
C MET A 1 20.69 -13.98 8.68
N GLU A 2 20.68 -15.29 8.43
CA GLU A 2 19.69 -15.97 7.57
C GLU A 2 18.23 -15.77 7.99
N ARG A 3 17.92 -15.83 9.30
CA ARG A 3 16.56 -15.58 9.82
C ARG A 3 16.05 -14.16 9.55
N SER A 4 16.92 -13.14 9.59
CA SER A 4 16.54 -11.75 9.31
C SER A 4 16.15 -11.57 7.85
N LEU A 5 16.95 -12.15 6.95
CA LEU A 5 16.72 -12.13 5.51
C LEU A 5 15.41 -12.84 5.14
N LEU A 6 15.08 -13.95 5.81
CA LEU A 6 13.80 -14.64 5.60
C LEU A 6 12.59 -13.80 6.05
N ILE A 7 12.73 -13.03 7.14
CA ILE A 7 11.68 -12.14 7.62
C ILE A 7 11.49 -10.96 6.65
N GLU A 8 12.58 -10.34 6.20
CA GLU A 8 12.55 -9.27 5.20
C GLU A 8 11.91 -9.75 3.89
N LEU A 9 12.32 -10.90 3.37
CA LEU A 9 11.72 -11.48 2.15
C LEU A 9 10.22 -11.76 2.33
N ALA A 10 9.80 -12.20 3.52
CA ALA A 10 8.40 -12.43 3.83
C ALA A 10 7.60 -11.11 3.94
N ARG A 11 8.23 -10.03 4.43
CA ARG A 11 7.67 -8.67 4.43
C ARG A 11 7.49 -8.18 3.00
N ASP A 12 8.55 -8.21 2.19
CA ASP A 12 8.54 -7.70 0.83
C ASP A 12 7.48 -8.42 -0.03
N LYS A 13 7.42 -9.75 0.05
CA LYS A 13 6.36 -10.52 -0.64
C LYS A 13 4.96 -10.18 -0.16
N TYR A 14 4.80 -9.79 1.10
CA TYR A 14 3.51 -9.35 1.62
C TYR A 14 3.13 -7.98 1.05
N VAL A 15 4.06 -7.02 1.08
CA VAL A 15 3.89 -5.68 0.52
C VAL A 15 3.53 -5.76 -0.97
N GLU A 16 4.25 -6.53 -1.77
CA GLU A 16 3.97 -6.68 -3.21
C GLU A 16 2.58 -7.24 -3.50
N ARG A 17 2.08 -8.20 -2.68
CA ARG A 17 0.69 -8.67 -2.81
C ARG A 17 -0.34 -7.59 -2.46
N CYS A 18 -0.03 -6.74 -1.47
CA CYS A 18 -0.91 -5.62 -1.11
C CYS A 18 -0.97 -4.60 -2.24
N LYS A 19 0.19 -4.27 -2.84
CA LYS A 19 0.27 -3.39 -4.02
C LYS A 19 -0.52 -3.94 -5.18
N GLN A 20 -0.32 -5.22 -5.54
CA GLN A 20 -1.04 -5.84 -6.66
C GLN A 20 -2.56 -5.74 -6.51
N ARG A 21 -3.10 -6.07 -5.33
CA ARG A 21 -4.55 -5.95 -5.06
C ARG A 21 -5.04 -4.52 -5.21
N ALA A 22 -4.26 -3.54 -4.75
CA ALA A 22 -4.62 -2.13 -4.88
C ALA A 22 -4.63 -1.69 -6.35
N PHE A 23 -3.64 -2.11 -7.14
CA PHE A 23 -3.59 -1.86 -8.58
C PHE A 23 -4.78 -2.49 -9.32
N ASP A 24 -5.18 -3.72 -8.97
CA ASP A 24 -6.35 -4.38 -9.58
C ASP A 24 -7.64 -3.55 -9.39
N HIS A 25 -7.78 -2.83 -8.26
CA HIS A 25 -8.88 -1.90 -8.04
C HIS A 25 -8.72 -0.59 -8.82
N LEU A 26 -7.51 -0.01 -8.85
CA LEU A 26 -7.23 1.20 -9.62
C LEU A 26 -7.48 0.99 -11.12
N ASP A 27 -7.11 -0.16 -11.67
CA ASP A 27 -7.32 -0.51 -13.08
C ASP A 27 -8.81 -0.65 -13.43
N ARG A 28 -9.67 -0.87 -12.43
CA ARG A 28 -11.14 -0.86 -12.56
C ARG A 28 -11.76 0.52 -12.30
N GLY A 29 -10.95 1.54 -12.01
CA GLY A 29 -11.42 2.88 -11.61
C GLY A 29 -11.98 2.94 -10.19
N ASP A 30 -11.73 1.92 -9.36
CA ASP A 30 -12.30 1.78 -8.02
C ASP A 30 -11.32 2.29 -6.96
N LEU A 31 -11.12 3.61 -6.93
CA LEU A 31 -10.15 4.26 -6.03
C LEU A 31 -10.45 3.96 -4.56
N LYS A 32 -11.73 3.95 -4.16
CA LYS A 32 -12.12 3.73 -2.76
C LYS A 32 -11.67 2.35 -2.28
N ASN A 33 -11.92 1.30 -3.05
CA ASN A 33 -11.51 -0.03 -2.66
C ASN A 33 -9.99 -0.24 -2.83
N ALA A 34 -9.34 0.45 -3.77
CA ALA A 34 -7.87 0.45 -3.85
C ALA A 34 -7.25 0.95 -2.54
N VAL A 35 -7.72 2.09 -2.03
CA VAL A 35 -7.24 2.68 -0.77
C VAL A 35 -7.55 1.79 0.43
N ALA A 36 -8.82 1.37 0.57
CA ALA A 36 -9.24 0.55 1.70
C ALA A 36 -8.48 -0.79 1.76
N SER A 37 -8.33 -1.45 0.61
CA SER A 37 -7.57 -2.70 0.49
C SER A 37 -6.10 -2.49 0.83
N PHE A 38 -5.47 -1.44 0.30
CA PHE A 38 -4.05 -1.19 0.52
C PHE A 38 -3.75 -0.86 1.99
N VAL A 39 -4.38 0.19 2.52
CA VAL A 39 -4.14 0.68 3.89
C VAL A 39 -4.53 -0.38 4.92
N GLY A 40 -5.67 -1.05 4.72
CA GLY A 40 -6.14 -2.11 5.60
C GLY A 40 -5.18 -3.30 5.66
N ASN A 41 -4.64 -3.74 4.52
CA ASN A 41 -3.67 -4.83 4.50
C ASN A 41 -2.34 -4.40 5.14
N MET A 42 -1.81 -3.23 4.80
CA MET A 42 -0.52 -2.76 5.37
C MET A 42 -0.59 -2.63 6.89
N ASN A 43 -1.67 -2.05 7.42
CA ASN A 43 -1.85 -1.87 8.87
C ASN A 43 -2.23 -3.16 9.62
N ALA A 44 -2.57 -4.25 8.92
CA ALA A 44 -2.80 -5.56 9.54
C ALA A 44 -1.50 -6.22 10.05
N ARG A 45 -0.34 -5.72 9.62
CA ARG A 45 0.98 -6.20 10.03
C ARG A 45 1.81 -5.06 10.63
N PRO A 46 2.24 -5.14 11.90
CA PRO A 46 3.05 -4.09 12.53
C PRO A 46 4.36 -3.77 11.79
N ASP A 47 4.95 -4.76 11.12
CA ASP A 47 6.17 -4.60 10.34
C ASP A 47 5.94 -4.00 8.95
N CYS A 48 4.68 -3.77 8.55
CA CYS A 48 4.29 -3.16 7.27
C CYS A 48 3.46 -1.88 7.46
N GLU A 49 3.29 -1.41 8.71
CA GLU A 49 2.42 -0.27 9.00
C GLU A 49 2.85 0.98 8.24
N LEU A 50 1.88 1.68 7.64
CA LEU A 50 2.19 2.88 6.88
C LEU A 50 2.59 4.01 7.82
N PRO A 51 3.72 4.70 7.57
CA PRO A 51 4.06 5.91 8.28
C PRO A 51 2.93 6.95 8.24
N SER A 52 2.70 7.64 9.35
CA SER A 52 1.58 8.59 9.50
C SER A 52 1.55 9.67 8.41
N TYR A 53 2.71 10.15 7.96
CA TYR A 53 2.80 11.14 6.88
C TYR A 53 2.30 10.60 5.53
N LEU A 54 2.50 9.30 5.24
CA LEU A 54 1.94 8.65 4.05
C LEU A 54 0.44 8.43 4.19
N GLY A 55 -0.05 8.17 5.40
CA GLY A 55 -1.48 8.17 5.69
C GLY A 55 -2.15 9.52 5.37
N THR A 56 -1.53 10.62 5.80
CA THR A 56 -2.00 11.99 5.48
C THR A 56 -1.95 12.29 3.99
N LEU A 57 -0.84 11.96 3.31
CA LEU A 57 -0.73 12.13 1.86
C LEU A 57 -1.78 11.31 1.10
N GLY A 58 -1.99 10.05 1.50
CA GLY A 58 -3.04 9.20 0.94
C GLY A 58 -4.44 9.80 1.13
N ALA A 59 -4.76 10.33 2.31
CA ALA A 59 -6.03 10.99 2.58
C ALA A 59 -6.26 12.22 1.68
N LEU A 60 -5.22 13.03 1.45
CA LEU A 60 -5.26 14.16 0.53
C LEU A 60 -5.58 13.69 -0.90
N LEU A 61 -4.84 12.70 -1.40
CA LEU A 61 -5.03 12.13 -2.74
C LEU A 61 -6.42 11.51 -2.91
N LEU A 62 -6.93 10.82 -1.89
CA LEU A 62 -8.28 10.25 -1.91
C LEU A 62 -9.34 11.36 -2.00
N THR A 63 -9.17 12.43 -1.22
CA THR A 63 -10.09 13.57 -1.21
C THR A 63 -10.11 14.30 -2.56
N ALA A 64 -8.95 14.38 -3.22
CA ALA A 64 -8.81 14.92 -4.57
C ALA A 64 -9.29 13.97 -5.68
N ASN A 65 -9.71 12.74 -5.34
CA ASN A 65 -10.00 11.67 -6.29
C ASN A 65 -8.82 11.40 -7.26
N ASP A 66 -7.59 11.59 -6.77
CA ASP A 66 -6.36 11.47 -7.55
C ASP A 66 -5.86 10.02 -7.57
N ALA A 67 -6.43 9.23 -8.48
CA ALA A 67 -6.05 7.84 -8.69
C ALA A 67 -4.59 7.70 -9.17
N PHE A 68 -4.08 8.67 -9.93
CA PHE A 68 -2.71 8.64 -10.43
C PHE A 68 -1.71 8.87 -9.29
N GLY A 69 -1.93 9.89 -8.47
CA GLY A 69 -1.11 10.13 -7.29
C GLY A 69 -1.14 8.95 -6.30
N TRP A 70 -2.29 8.29 -6.15
CA TRP A 70 -2.39 7.05 -5.36
C TRP A 70 -1.57 5.90 -5.93
N ARG A 71 -1.58 5.71 -7.26
CA ARG A 71 -0.71 4.73 -7.93
C ARG A 71 0.76 5.01 -7.66
N THR A 72 1.20 6.26 -7.84
CA THR A 72 2.59 6.67 -7.58
C THR A 72 3.00 6.47 -6.12
N LEU A 73 2.10 6.77 -5.17
CA LEU A 73 2.34 6.53 -3.75
C LEU A 73 2.59 5.04 -3.44
N ILE A 74 1.76 4.16 -4.01
CA ILE A 74 1.87 2.70 -3.82
C ILE A 74 3.16 2.16 -4.45
N GLU A 75 3.55 2.64 -5.63
CA GLU A 75 4.79 2.25 -6.32
C GLU A 75 6.04 2.61 -5.52
N GLY A 76 6.03 3.75 -4.82
CA GLY A 76 7.16 4.24 -4.02
C GLY A 76 7.42 3.49 -2.70
N LEU A 77 6.51 2.64 -2.26
CA LEU A 77 6.62 1.90 -1.00
C LEU A 77 7.55 0.67 -1.12
N ARG A 78 8.24 0.32 -0.03
CA ARG A 78 9.11 -0.86 0.08
C ARG A 78 8.80 -1.64 1.35
#